data_AF-A0A6L4YWU0-F1
#
_entry.id   AF-A0A6L4YWU0-F1
#
_cell.length_a   1.000
_cell.length_b   1.000
_cell.length_c   1.000
_cell.angle_alpha   90.00
_cell.angle_beta   90.00
_cell.angle_gamma   90.00
#
_symmetry.space_group_name_H-M   'P 1'
#
loop_
_entity.id
_entity.type
_entity.pdbx_description
1 polymer ?
#
loop_
_entity_poly.entity_id
_entity_poly.type
_entity_poly.pdbx_seq_one_letter_code
_entity_poly.pdbx_strand_id
1 'polypeptide(L)'
;MKPVKSLLPAARWLLRITLPAYLLLLHGPTVLALQYETRPFFIALAFALFGLLLFAGGFTAKPALTVVSALLLCLLMIYQLYLGFEPAVTTAQVLNLMLPSVSLYFMSSANK
;
A
#
# COMPACT_ATOMS: atom_id res chain seq x y z
N MET A 1 -5.40 -18.71 27.24
CA MET A 1 -6.26 -18.93 26.05
C MET A 1 -5.38 -19.20 24.85
N LYS A 2 -5.77 -20.06 23.90
CA LYS A 2 -4.98 -20.30 22.67
C LYS A 2 -5.31 -19.20 21.63
N PRO A 3 -4.33 -18.66 20.90
CA PRO A 3 -4.58 -17.65 19.86
C PRO A 3 -5.44 -18.21 18.73
N VAL A 4 -6.38 -17.40 18.21
CA VAL A 4 -7.30 -17.77 17.13
C VAL A 4 -6.60 -17.68 15.77
N LYS A 5 -5.64 -18.59 15.52
CA LYS A 5 -4.81 -18.59 14.31
C LYS A 5 -5.61 -18.74 13.00
N SER A 6 -6.84 -19.26 13.07
CA SER A 6 -7.76 -19.38 11.93
C SER A 6 -8.17 -18.04 11.32
N LEU A 7 -8.03 -16.92 12.04
CA LEU A 7 -8.32 -15.57 11.51
C LEU A 7 -7.17 -14.95 10.72
N LEU A 8 -5.96 -15.53 10.74
CA LEU A 8 -4.81 -14.99 10.03
C LEU A 8 -5.03 -14.82 8.51
N PRO A 9 -5.62 -15.79 7.78
CA PRO A 9 -5.90 -15.60 6.36
C PRO A 9 -6.90 -14.47 6.10
N ALA A 10 -7.93 -14.34 6.95
CA ALA A 10 -8.92 -13.27 6.85
C ALA A 10 -8.28 -11.90 7.09
N ALA A 11 -7.46 -11.76 8.12
CA ALA A 11 -6.73 -10.53 8.42
C ALA A 11 -5.81 -10.13 7.26
N ARG A 12 -5.09 -11.09 6.66
CA ARG A 12 -4.24 -10.84 5.49
C ARG A 12 -5.03 -10.33 4.30
N TRP A 13 -6.17 -10.95 3.99
CA TRP A 13 -7.02 -10.49 2.89
C TRP A 13 -7.62 -9.12 3.15
N LEU A 14 -8.03 -8.83 4.38
CA LEU A 14 -8.49 -7.50 4.77
C LEU A 14 -7.39 -6.46 4.51
N LEU A 15 -6.17 -6.68 5.00
CA LEU A 15 -5.03 -5.78 4.74
C LEU A 15 -4.74 -5.63 3.24
N ARG A 16 -4.87 -6.71 2.47
CA ARG A 16 -4.60 -6.72 1.04
C ARG A 16 -5.67 -5.97 0.22
N ILE A 17 -6.91 -5.90 0.71
CA ILE A 17 -8.00 -5.17 0.08
C ILE A 17 -8.01 -3.70 0.53
N THR A 18 -7.81 -3.44 1.82
CA THR A 18 -7.88 -2.09 2.37
C THR A 18 -6.76 -1.20 1.87
N LEU A 19 -5.54 -1.72 1.70
CA LEU A 19 -4.42 -0.93 1.18
C LEU A 19 -4.68 -0.37 -0.23
N PRO A 20 -4.99 -1.18 -1.26
CA PRO A 20 -5.32 -0.64 -2.59
C PRO A 20 -6.60 0.17 -2.60
N ALA A 21 -7.63 -0.19 -1.82
CA ALA A 21 -8.86 0.61 -1.73
C ALA A 21 -8.57 2.02 -1.22
N TYR A 22 -7.74 2.13 -0.18
CA TYR A 22 -7.30 3.42 0.36
C TYR A 22 -6.47 4.21 -0.66
N LEU A 23 -5.53 3.57 -1.34
CA LEU A 23 -4.71 4.20 -2.37
C LEU A 23 -5.56 4.72 -3.54
N LEU A 24 -6.56 3.96 -3.98
CA LEU A 24 -7.48 4.39 -5.04
C LEU A 24 -8.40 5.53 -4.59
N LEU A 25 -8.81 5.56 -3.32
CA LEU A 25 -9.55 6.70 -2.77
C LEU A 25 -8.71 7.98 -2.79
N LEU A 26 -7.43 7.89 -2.42
CA LEU A 26 -6.56 9.06 -2.30
C LEU A 26 -6.02 9.54 -3.66
N HIS A 27 -5.65 8.61 -4.54
CA HIS A 27 -4.94 8.91 -5.79
C HIS A 27 -5.81 8.73 -7.05
N GLY A 28 -6.97 8.07 -6.94
CA GLY A 28 -7.89 7.82 -8.06
C GLY A 28 -8.33 9.10 -8.77
N PRO A 29 -8.75 10.17 -8.07
CA PRO A 29 -9.09 11.44 -8.73
C PRO A 29 -7.93 12.02 -9.54
N THR A 30 -6.70 11.93 -9.03
CA THR A 30 -5.49 12.41 -9.72
C THR A 30 -5.18 11.58 -10.97
N VAL A 31 -5.38 10.26 -10.93
CA VAL A 31 -5.24 9.38 -12.10
C VAL A 31 -6.32 9.70 -13.13
N LEU A 32 -7.57 9.88 -12.70
CA LEU A 32 -8.72 10.18 -13.58
C LEU A 32 -8.67 11.59 -14.18
N ALA A 33 -7.90 12.50 -13.60
CA ALA A 33 -7.68 13.84 -14.16
C ALA A 33 -6.79 13.83 -15.42
N LEU A 34 -6.10 12.72 -15.71
CA LEU A 34 -5.30 12.50 -16.94
C LEU A 34 -4.28 13.61 -17.24
N GLN A 35 -3.71 14.22 -16.21
CA GLN A 35 -2.71 15.27 -16.33
C GLN A 35 -1.30 14.67 -16.52
N TYR A 36 -1.06 14.06 -17.68
CA TYR A 36 0.14 13.27 -18.00
C TYR A 36 1.47 14.01 -17.89
N GLU A 37 1.45 15.34 -17.87
CA GLU A 37 2.67 16.16 -17.80
C GLU A 37 3.11 16.45 -16.36
N THR A 38 2.30 16.04 -15.37
CA THR A 38 2.51 16.44 -13.98
C THR A 38 3.13 15.33 -13.15
N ARG A 39 4.10 15.69 -12.30
CA ARG A 39 4.71 14.75 -11.33
C ARG A 39 3.67 14.02 -10.43
N PRO A 40 2.63 14.71 -9.89
CA PRO A 40 1.60 14.05 -9.10
C PRO A 40 0.84 12.94 -9.84
N PHE A 41 0.63 13.07 -11.15
CA PHE A 41 -0.01 12.05 -11.96
C PHE A 41 0.80 10.74 -11.96
N PHE A 42 2.11 10.81 -12.22
CA PHE A 42 2.96 9.62 -12.25
C PHE A 42 3.08 8.94 -10.88
N ILE A 43 3.13 9.72 -9.80
CA ILE A 43 3.14 9.18 -8.43
C ILE A 43 1.81 8.48 -8.13
N ALA A 44 0.68 9.13 -8.44
CA ALA A 44 -0.65 8.57 -8.25
C ALA A 44 -0.86 7.28 -9.06
N LEU A 45 -0.36 7.26 -10.30
CA LEU A 45 -0.40 6.10 -11.17
C LEU A 45 0.44 4.94 -10.60
N ALA A 46 1.63 5.23 -10.07
CA ALA A 46 2.47 4.23 -9.43
C ALA A 46 1.78 3.61 -8.20
N PHE A 47 1.14 4.43 -7.36
CA PHE A 47 0.34 3.93 -6.24
C PHE A 47 -0.81 3.03 -6.69
N ALA A 48 -1.58 3.46 -7.69
CA ALA A 48 -2.68 2.66 -8.22
C ALA A 48 -2.18 1.34 -8.82
N LEU A 49 -1.12 1.38 -9.63
CA LEU A 49 -0.53 0.22 -10.28
C LEU A 49 -0.01 -0.80 -9.25
N PHE A 50 0.87 -0.38 -8.33
CA PHE A 50 1.44 -1.31 -7.35
C PHE A 50 0.43 -1.76 -6.30
N GLY A 51 -0.58 -0.94 -5.98
CA GLY A 51 -1.73 -1.36 -5.18
C GLY A 51 -2.48 -2.51 -5.83
N LEU A 52 -2.81 -2.38 -7.13
CA LEU A 52 -3.48 -3.43 -7.90
C LEU A 52 -2.59 -4.68 -8.05
N LEU A 53 -1.29 -4.53 -8.29
CA LEU A 53 -0.36 -5.65 -8.39
C LEU A 53 -0.20 -6.39 -7.05
N LEU A 54 -0.21 -5.69 -5.92
CA LEU A 54 -0.21 -6.31 -4.59
C LEU A 54 -1.47 -7.15 -4.37
N PHE A 55 -2.63 -6.62 -4.78
CA PHE A 55 -3.90 -7.35 -4.72
C PHE A 55 -3.87 -8.59 -5.63
N ALA A 56 -3.47 -8.43 -6.89
CA ALA A 56 -3.36 -9.51 -7.87
C ALA A 56 -2.35 -10.59 -7.43
N GLY A 57 -1.23 -10.19 -6.82
CA GLY A 57 -0.21 -11.08 -6.26
C GLY A 57 -0.76 -12.07 -5.23
N GLY A 58 -1.85 -11.70 -4.56
CA GLY A 58 -2.54 -12.57 -3.61
C GLY A 58 -3.21 -13.80 -4.20
N PHE A 59 -3.50 -13.80 -5.50
CA PHE A 59 -4.05 -14.96 -6.22
C PHE A 59 -2.96 -15.82 -6.86
N THR A 60 -1.69 -15.39 -6.79
CA THR A 60 -0.58 -16.08 -7.44
C THR A 60 0.17 -17.01 -6.49
N ALA A 61 0.66 -18.14 -7.01
CA ALA A 61 1.50 -19.06 -6.23
C ALA A 61 2.90 -18.48 -5.96
N LYS A 62 3.40 -17.60 -6.84
CA LYS A 62 4.74 -17.02 -6.75
C LYS A 62 4.72 -15.78 -5.84
N PRO A 63 5.47 -15.75 -4.73
CA PRO A 63 5.47 -14.63 -3.79
C PRO A 63 6.09 -13.34 -4.36
N ALA A 64 6.87 -13.45 -5.44
CA ALA A 64 7.64 -12.34 -6.01
C ALA A 64 6.78 -11.11 -6.33
N LEU A 65 5.59 -11.28 -6.90
CA LEU A 65 4.73 -10.16 -7.27
C LEU A 65 4.27 -9.37 -6.04
N THR A 66 3.87 -10.06 -4.97
CA THR A 66 3.47 -9.44 -3.70
C THR A 66 4.64 -8.70 -3.06
N VAL A 67 5.82 -9.33 -2.98
CA VAL A 67 7.00 -8.74 -2.33
C VAL A 67 7.48 -7.50 -3.07
N VAL A 68 7.59 -7.56 -4.40
CA VAL A 68 8.04 -6.42 -5.22
C VAL A 68 7.03 -5.27 -5.16
N SER A 69 5.74 -5.57 -5.28
CA SER A 69 4.69 -4.55 -5.18
C SER A 69 4.68 -3.89 -3.81
N ALA A 70 4.80 -4.68 -2.74
CA ALA A 70 4.88 -4.20 -1.37
C ALA A 70 6.11 -3.33 -1.11
N LEU A 71 7.28 -3.74 -1.63
CA LEU A 71 8.51 -2.96 -1.53
C LEU A 71 8.36 -1.59 -2.20
N LEU A 72 7.85 -1.56 -3.43
CA LEU A 72 7.70 -0.32 -4.18
C LEU A 72 6.64 0.60 -3.54
N LEU A 73 5.53 0.05 -3.04
CA LEU A 73 4.56 0.80 -2.25
C LEU A 73 5.18 1.38 -0.98
N CYS A 74 5.97 0.59 -0.24
CA CYS A 74 6.64 1.06 0.96
C CYS A 74 7.56 2.25 0.66
N LEU A 75 8.35 2.18 -0.41
CA LEU A 75 9.23 3.27 -0.83
C LEU A 75 8.45 4.53 -1.24
N LEU A 76 7.36 4.37 -2.00
CA LEU A 76 6.50 5.50 -2.39
C LEU A 76 5.86 6.18 -1.18
N MET A 77 5.42 5.41 -0.18
CA MET A 77 4.84 5.95 1.05
C MET A 77 5.86 6.69 1.91
N ILE A 78 7.07 6.15 2.04
CA ILE A 78 8.17 6.83 2.73
C ILE A 78 8.52 8.14 2.01
N TYR A 79 8.55 8.12 0.68
CA TYR A 79 8.78 9.33 -0.12
C TYR A 79 7.69 10.39 0.12
N GLN A 80 6.42 9.98 0.15
CA GLN A 80 5.31 10.91 0.40
C GLN A 80 5.32 11.46 1.84
N LEU A 81 5.69 10.64 2.82
CA LEU A 81 5.91 11.09 4.21
C LEU A 81 7.03 12.12 4.30
N TYR A 82 8.13 11.93 3.55
CA TYR A 82 9.24 12.89 3.51
C TYR A 82 8.80 14.24 2.91
N LEU A 83 8.04 14.22 1.81
CA LEU A 83 7.55 15.45 1.17
C LEU A 83 6.53 16.22 2.04
N GLY A 84 5.75 15.51 2.85
CA GLY A 84 4.76 16.07 3.77
C GLY A 84 5.24 16.16 5.22
N PHE A 85 6.56 16.18 5.45
CA PHE A 85 7.09 16.18 6.81
C PHE A 85 6.82 17.50 7.51
N GLU A 86 6.19 17.41 8.69
CA GLU A 86 6.00 18.52 9.62
C GLU A 86 6.60 18.12 10.97
N PRO A 87 7.28 19.04 11.68
CA PRO A 87 7.90 18.76 12.98
C PRO A 87 6.87 18.75 14.12
N ALA A 88 5.82 17.95 13.95
CA ALA A 88 4.79 17.66 14.94
C ALA A 88 4.41 16.17 14.82
N VAL A 89 3.62 15.65 15.76
CA VAL A 89 2.98 14.34 15.63
C VAL A 89 1.50 14.58 15.41
N THR A 90 1.05 14.51 14.16
CA THR A 90 -0.35 14.69 13.80
C THR A 90 -1.04 13.35 13.54
N THR A 91 -2.36 13.32 13.69
CA THR A 91 -3.16 12.14 13.33
C THR A 91 -2.93 11.71 11.88
N ALA A 92 -2.76 12.68 10.97
CA ALA A 92 -2.52 12.40 9.56
C ALA A 92 -1.19 11.67 9.33
N GLN A 93 -0.11 12.05 10.03
CA GLN A 93 1.17 11.37 9.94
C GLN A 93 1.11 9.93 10.47
N VAL A 94 0.40 9.70 11.58
CA VAL A 94 0.21 8.35 12.13
C VAL A 94 -0.55 7.46 11.15
N LEU A 95 -1.63 7.98 10.54
CA LEU A 95 -2.38 7.26 9.51
C LEU A 95 -1.51 6.97 8.28
N ASN A 96 -0.71 7.94 7.82
CA ASN A 96 0.21 7.76 6.71
C ASN A 96 1.34 6.77 7.04
N LEU A 97 1.70 6.57 8.32
CA LEU A 97 2.68 5.59 8.77
C LEU A 97 2.09 4.17 8.89
N MET A 98 0.78 4.03 9.08
CA MET A 98 0.14 2.71 9.06
C MET A 98 0.26 2.03 7.69
N LEU A 99 0.19 2.79 6.60
CA LEU A 99 0.25 2.25 5.25
C LEU A 99 1.59 1.56 4.89
N PRO A 100 2.77 2.16 5.15
CA PRO A 100 4.05 1.48 4.95
C PRO A 100 4.19 0.31 5.93
N SER A 101 3.58 0.36 7.11
CA SER A 101 3.54 -0.79 8.04
C SER A 101 2.85 -2.02 7.42
N VAL A 102 1.73 -1.83 6.72
CA VAL A 102 1.04 -2.89 5.98
C VAL A 102 1.87 -3.38 4.80
N SER A 103 2.54 -2.47 4.10
CA SER A 103 3.44 -2.82 2.99
C SER A 103 4.62 -3.66 3.48
N LEU A 104 5.26 -3.29 4.60
CA LEU A 104 6.32 -4.08 5.24
C LEU A 104 5.84 -5.46 5.67
N TYR A 105 4.59 -5.58 6.16
CA TYR A 105 3.99 -6.88 6.45
C TYR A 105 3.92 -7.77 5.20
N PHE A 106 3.45 -7.27 4.06
CA PHE A 106 3.42 -8.06 2.83
C PHE A 106 4.79 -8.33 2.22
N MET A 107 5.75 -7.43 2.42
CA MET A 107 7.13 -7.64 2.00
C MET A 107 7.79 -8.77 2.80
N SER A 108 7.50 -8.87 4.11
CA SER A 108 8.10 -9.87 5.02
C SER A 108 7.37 -11.22 5.03
N SER A 109 6.05 -11.23 4.90
CA SER A 109 5.23 -12.46 4.91
C SER A 109 4.92 -13.00 3.50
N ALA A 110 5.09 -12.17 2.46
CA ALA A 110 4.72 -12.46 1.10
C ALA A 110 3.26 -12.96 0.99
N ASN A 111 3.05 -14.21 0.55
CA ASN A 111 1.72 -14.80 0.41
C ASN A 111 1.31 -15.69 1.59
N LYS A 112 2.21 -15.98 2.54
CA LYS A 112 2.03 -17.00 3.58
C LYS A 112 1.96 -16.48 4.99
#